data_AF-A0A401HBL4-F1
#
_entry.id   AF-A0A401HBL4-F1
#
_cell.length_a   1.000
_cell.length_b   1.000
_cell.length_c   1.000
_cell.angle_alpha   90.00
_cell.angle_beta   90.00
_cell.angle_gamma   90.00
#
_symmetry.space_group_name_H-M   'P 1'
#
loop_
_entity.id
_entity.type
_entity.pdbx_description
1 polymer ?
#
loop_
_entity_poly.entity_id
_entity_poly.type
_entity_poly.pdbx_seq_one_letter_code
_entity_poly.pdbx_strand_id
1 'polypeptide(L)' 'RTGDYRRVARAIVDMEIRGAPAIGVAAAYALALAAAEAASRGGDGFIEALSEARREIESTRPTAYNLF' A
#
# COMPACT_ATOMS: atom_id res chain seq x y z
N ARG A 1 -3.14 14.12 5.17
CA ARG A 1 -3.03 13.30 6.41
C ARG A 1 -2.42 11.97 5.99
N THR A 2 -1.38 11.48 6.66
CA THR A 2 -0.62 10.28 6.25
C THR A 2 -1.12 8.96 6.86
N GLY A 3 -2.30 8.99 7.51
CA GLY A 3 -2.89 7.81 8.15
C GLY A 3 -3.78 6.95 7.24
N ASP A 4 -3.83 7.25 5.94
CA ASP A 4 -4.61 6.50 4.94
C ASP A 4 -3.64 5.92 3.90
N TYR A 5 -3.66 4.61 3.73
CA TYR A 5 -2.77 3.92 2.80
C TYR A 5 -2.96 4.37 1.35
N ARG A 6 -4.17 4.80 0.98
CA ARG A 6 -4.50 5.30 -0.37
C ARG A 6 -3.79 6.60 -0.68
N ARG A 7 -3.56 7.45 0.34
CA ARG A 7 -2.76 8.67 0.16
C ARG A 7 -1.30 8.34 -0.13
N VAL A 8 -0.76 7.30 0.48
CA VAL A 8 0.61 6.81 0.23
C VAL A 8 0.69 6.21 -1.16
N ALA A 9 -0.27 5.37 -1.56
CA ALA A 9 -0.37 4.83 -2.91
C ALA A 9 -0.40 5.96 -3.97
N ARG A 10 -1.22 7.00 -3.72
CA ARG A 10 -1.28 8.19 -4.57
C ARG A 10 0.04 8.97 -4.62
N ALA A 11 0.77 9.08 -3.50
CA ALA A 11 2.08 9.71 -3.46
C ALA A 11 3.13 9.00 -4.34
N ILE A 12 3.03 7.67 -4.48
CA ILE A 12 3.87 6.88 -5.38
C ILE A 12 3.50 7.18 -6.84
N VAL A 13 2.20 7.19 -7.16
CA VAL A 13 1.69 7.49 -8.52
C VAL A 13 2.06 8.91 -8.97
N ASP A 14 1.90 9.89 -8.08
CA ASP A 14 2.19 11.30 -8.34
C ASP A 14 3.70 11.62 -8.27
N MET A 15 4.55 10.60 -8.07
CA MET A 15 6.01 10.71 -7.93
C MET A 15 6.49 11.64 -6.80
N GLU A 16 5.66 11.88 -5.79
CA GLU A 16 6.06 12.52 -4.53
C GLU A 16 7.06 11.63 -3.77
N ILE A 17 6.85 10.31 -3.85
CA ILE A 17 7.79 9.27 -3.37
C ILE A 17 8.38 8.57 -4.59
N ARG A 18 9.70 8.60 -4.72
CA ARG A 18 10.42 8.08 -5.89
C ARG A 18 11.73 7.39 -5.50
N GLY A 19 12.20 6.53 -6.39
CA GLY A 19 13.37 5.66 -6.16
C GLY A 19 12.95 4.30 -5.60
N ALA A 20 13.51 3.22 -6.14
CA ALA A 20 13.09 1.85 -5.82
C ALA A 20 13.13 1.53 -4.30
N PRO A 21 14.19 1.86 -3.55
CA PRO A 21 14.22 1.61 -2.11
C PRO A 21 13.14 2.37 -1.33
N ALA A 22 12.94 3.66 -1.65
CA ALA A 22 11.96 4.49 -0.95
C ALA A 22 10.52 4.04 -1.23
N ILE A 23 10.25 3.61 -2.46
CA ILE A 23 8.95 3.05 -2.85
C ILE A 23 8.67 1.74 -2.11
N GLY A 24 9.65 0.84 -1.98
CA GLY A 24 9.47 -0.40 -1.22
C GLY A 24 9.09 -0.14 0.23
N VAL A 25 9.80 0.80 0.89
CA VAL A 25 9.48 1.21 2.26
C VAL A 25 8.09 1.84 2.36
N ALA A 26 7.73 2.72 1.42
CA ALA A 26 6.42 3.36 1.41
C ALA A 26 5.27 2.35 1.19
N ALA A 27 5.45 1.38 0.29
CA ALA A 27 4.49 0.31 0.04
C ALA A 27 4.29 -0.58 1.28
N ALA A 28 5.37 -0.92 1.99
CA ALA A 28 5.30 -1.69 3.23
C ALA A 28 4.52 -0.93 4.32
N TYR A 29 4.77 0.37 4.49
CA TYR A 29 4.02 1.20 5.43
C TYR A 29 2.56 1.38 5.01
N ALA A 30 2.26 1.50 3.71
CA ALA A 30 0.90 1.54 3.21
C ALA A 30 0.14 0.25 3.55
N LEU A 31 0.76 -0.92 3.38
CA LEU A 31 0.15 -2.20 3.76
C LEU A 31 -0.08 -2.30 5.27
N ALA A 32 0.84 -1.79 6.09
CA ALA A 32 0.66 -1.73 7.55
C ALA A 32 -0.52 -0.81 7.95
N LEU A 33 -0.69 0.33 7.27
CA LEU A 33 -1.85 1.21 7.47
C LEU A 33 -3.15 0.52 7.08
N ALA A 34 -3.18 -0.19 5.95
CA ALA A 34 -4.33 -0.97 5.53
C ALA A 34 -4.69 -2.08 6.54
N ALA A 35 -3.69 -2.73 7.13
CA ALA A 35 -3.91 -3.71 8.19
C ALA A 35 -4.50 -3.08 9.47
N ALA A 36 -4.04 -1.89 9.85
CA ALA A 36 -4.62 -1.14 10.96
C ALA A 36 -6.09 -0.75 10.68
N GLU A 37 -6.40 -0.31 9.45
CA GLU A 37 -7.79 -0.03 9.01
C GLU A 37 -8.67 -1.29 9.04
N ALA A 38 -8.12 -2.44 8.65
CA ALA A 38 -8.84 -3.71 8.56
C ALA A 38 -8.98 -4.44 9.91
N ALA A 39 -8.29 -4.01 10.96
CA ALA A 39 -8.18 -4.74 12.24
C ALA A 39 -9.54 -5.08 12.86
N SER A 40 -10.57 -4.23 12.67
CA SER A 40 -11.92 -4.46 13.20
C SER A 40 -12.76 -5.44 12.37
N ARG A 41 -12.32 -5.83 11.16
CA ARG A 41 -13.08 -6.72 10.26
C ARG A 41 -12.97 -8.19 10.67
N GLY A 42 -11.85 -8.59 11.28
CA GLY A 42 -11.60 -9.95 11.76
C GLY A 42 -11.59 -11.02 10.66
N GLY A 43 -11.06 -12.21 10.99
CA GLY A 43 -11.15 -13.43 10.15
C GLY A 43 -10.87 -13.21 8.65
N ASP A 44 -11.78 -13.70 7.82
CA ASP A 44 -11.68 -13.60 6.35
C ASP A 44 -11.77 -12.16 5.85
N GLY A 45 -12.58 -11.32 6.50
CA GLY A 45 -12.74 -9.90 6.11
C GLY A 45 -11.47 -9.06 6.32
N PHE A 46 -10.60 -9.45 7.26
CA PHE A 46 -9.26 -8.87 7.39
C PHE A 46 -8.37 -9.26 6.19
N ILE A 47 -8.37 -10.55 5.83
CA ILE A 47 -7.54 -11.07 4.73
C ILE A 47 -7.98 -10.50 3.38
N GLU A 48 -9.28 -10.40 3.14
CA GLU A 48 -9.84 -9.78 1.94
C GLU A 48 -9.41 -8.31 1.82
N ALA A 49 -9.55 -7.54 2.90
CA ALA A 49 -9.16 -6.13 2.93
C ALA A 49 -7.64 -5.93 2.70
N LEU A 50 -6.79 -6.77 3.30
CA LEU A 50 -5.35 -6.73 3.03
C LEU A 50 -5.04 -7.08 1.57
N SER A 51 -5.75 -8.06 1.00
CA SER A 51 -5.54 -8.49 -0.39
C SER A 51 -5.97 -7.43 -1.39
N GLU A 52 -7.03 -6.68 -1.10
CA GLU A 52 -7.44 -5.49 -1.88
C GLU A 52 -6.39 -4.38 -1.80
N ALA A 53 -5.97 -4.01 -0.59
CA ALA A 53 -4.97 -2.96 -0.38
C ALA A 53 -3.64 -3.31 -1.05
N ARG A 54 -3.19 -4.57 -0.95
CA ARG A 54 -2.00 -5.06 -1.66
C ARG A 54 -2.11 -4.83 -3.16
N ARG A 55 -3.21 -5.25 -3.79
CA ARG A 55 -3.44 -5.07 -5.24
C ARG A 55 -3.42 -3.60 -5.64
N GLU A 56 -4.02 -2.73 -4.83
CA GLU A 56 -4.00 -1.29 -5.05
C GLU A 56 -2.58 -0.72 -4.99
N ILE A 57 -1.80 -1.08 -3.97
CA ILE A 57 -0.41 -0.63 -3.79
C ILE A 57 0.47 -1.15 -4.93
N GLU A 58 0.34 -2.42 -5.32
CA GLU A 58 1.05 -3.01 -6.46
C GLU A 58 0.75 -2.29 -7.77
N SER A 59 -0.50 -1.86 -7.97
CA SER A 59 -0.92 -1.15 -9.18
C SER A 59 -0.32 0.25 -9.33
N THR A 60 0.27 0.81 -8.27
CA THR A 60 0.83 2.18 -8.28
C THR A 60 1.98 2.35 -9.26
N ARG A 61 2.62 1.25 -9.71
CA ARG A 61 3.60 1.28 -10.80
C ARG A 61 3.51 0.04 -11.69
N PRO A 62 3.04 0.15 -12.95
CA PRO A 62 2.92 -0.99 -13.86
C PRO A 62 4.27 -1.59 -14.32
N THR A 63 5.39 -0.89 -14.11
CA THR A 63 6.72 -1.29 -14.60
C THR A 63 7.76 -1.53 -13.50
N ALA A 64 7.38 -1.46 -12.21
CA ALA A 64 8.29 -1.70 -11.10
C ALA A 64 8.48 -3.21 -10.89
N TYR A 65 9.36 -3.80 -11.69
CA TYR A 65 9.69 -5.22 -11.73
C TYR A 65 10.34 -5.79 -10.44
N ASN A 66 10.36 -5.06 -9.32
CA ASN A 66 10.87 -5.51 -8.01
C ASN A 66 10.23 -4.66 -6.90
N LEU A 67 8.94 -4.83 -6.63
CA LEU A 67 8.30 -4.25 -5.43
C LEU A 67 8.33 -5.20 -4.22
N PHE A 68 8.83 -6.42 -4.41
CA PHE A 68 8.93 -7.48 -3.40
C PHE A 68 10.28 -8.17 -3.51
#